data_AF-A0A1Q3E8M4-F1
#
_entry.id   AF-A0A1Q3E8M4-F1
#
_cell.length_a   1.000
_cell.length_b   1.000
_cell.length_c   1.000
_cell.angle_alpha   90.00
_cell.angle_beta   90.00
_cell.angle_gamma   90.00
#
_symmetry.space_group_name_H-M   'P 1'
#
loop_
_entity.id
_entity.type
_entity.pdbx_description
1 polymer ?
#
loop_
_entity_poly.entity_id
_entity_poly.type
_entity_poly.pdbx_seq_one_letter_code
_entity_poly.pdbx_strand_id
1 'polypeptide(L)'
;MSAPSFPHDELDTLPPAGLFVGVFSTDSAFERRALVRSTWASHPRSREGAGDGDDGVGTSRTIVRFILGQPRKDWERRIQLEMEEYHDIIILPVAENMNAGKSHTYFSWASINAWVPPVYMKTPVPPPLFSYSNASKPPPPLASHDPSDAWQDLSSPQPQAWVRPDFVVKVDDDAFVMLAELEARLRLEMHAKPPVDGSSSPRTTIHRRSDTPPRHNNGSYRKLLNVQTNTYSTFQDQDPLIYWGYLVTNRLHRFMAGELYALSWSLVDWVARDPSVKELTRGAEDKQTAKWMKMHPQAEKVRWISERCWIYDHPRAGTVYGHGFLFPSEVRRVRKSMSSALKHLLQFAASSSLPSSLSWDTETQAIALPSSDSEQFDTNELLTPYGRTPASWAQSSVSTFHVRYTPPVSDLGTLESIEALVEGSEMSSIQPDTTSSLSTTSTQDAVSRAWANREGRNARYEGKRVGGTIVVHFIKQNTWFLETALALLEGEDYTQAESQKQDILEDCDSDETQNIFDGQRTIGSLDLPFATYAETVRYGRR
;
A
#
# COMPACT_ATOMS: atom_id res chain seq x y z
N MET A 1 -22.41 -8.12 6.10
CA MET A 1 -21.64 -7.15 6.93
C MET A 1 -20.88 -6.28 5.96
N SER A 2 -21.05 -4.96 6.00
CA SER A 2 -20.22 -4.05 5.20
C SER A 2 -18.76 -4.20 5.62
N ALA A 3 -17.83 -4.22 4.68
CA ALA A 3 -16.42 -4.06 5.02
C ALA A 3 -16.26 -2.76 5.82
N PRO A 4 -15.40 -2.73 6.85
CA PRO A 4 -15.12 -1.50 7.59
C PRO A 4 -14.66 -0.42 6.59
N SER A 5 -15.15 0.80 6.77
CA SER A 5 -14.71 1.95 5.97
C SER A 5 -13.24 2.23 6.23
N PHE A 6 -12.52 2.61 5.18
CA PHE A 6 -11.16 3.14 5.29
C PHE A 6 -11.16 4.57 4.72
N PRO A 7 -10.51 5.55 5.39
CA PRO A 7 -9.82 5.42 6.67
C PRO A 7 -10.81 5.11 7.80
N HIS A 8 -10.31 4.44 8.84
CA HIS A 8 -11.09 4.22 10.05
C HIS A 8 -11.22 5.54 10.82
N ASP A 9 -12.37 5.82 11.41
CA ASP A 9 -12.63 7.10 12.11
C ASP A 9 -11.65 7.38 13.26
N GLU A 10 -11.07 6.32 13.83
CA GLU A 10 -10.10 6.41 14.92
C GLU A 10 -8.63 6.50 14.45
N LEU A 11 -8.34 6.47 13.14
CA LEU A 11 -6.97 6.39 12.60
C LEU A 11 -6.03 7.47 13.18
N ASP A 12 -6.51 8.71 13.25
CA ASP A 12 -5.72 9.86 13.69
C ASP A 12 -5.69 10.00 15.23
N THR A 13 -6.48 9.20 15.95
CA THR A 13 -6.40 9.09 17.41
C THR A 13 -5.31 8.13 17.87
N LEU A 14 -4.81 7.28 16.96
CA LEU A 14 -3.78 6.29 17.21
C LEU A 14 -2.39 6.86 16.94
N PRO A 15 -1.38 6.53 17.77
CA PRO A 15 -0.01 6.95 17.53
C PRO A 15 0.54 6.36 16.23
N PRO A 16 1.34 7.13 15.45
CA PRO A 16 1.95 6.66 14.22
C PRO A 16 2.80 5.41 14.38
N ALA A 17 2.71 4.50 13.41
CA ALA A 17 3.55 3.32 13.36
C ALA A 17 4.97 3.71 12.90
N GLY A 18 5.98 3.09 13.51
CA GLY A 18 7.37 3.21 13.10
C GLY A 18 7.72 2.25 11.96
N LEU A 19 8.03 2.79 10.78
CA LEU A 19 8.31 1.99 9.58
C LEU A 19 9.76 2.18 9.15
N PHE A 20 10.48 1.06 9.02
CA PHE A 20 11.76 1.02 8.34
C PHE A 20 11.58 0.40 6.96
N VAL A 21 11.60 1.22 5.90
CA VAL A 21 11.36 0.81 4.51
C VAL A 21 12.69 0.58 3.80
N GLY A 22 12.99 -0.68 3.48
CA GLY A 22 14.14 -1.09 2.70
C GLY A 22 13.78 -1.31 1.22
N VAL A 23 14.24 -0.40 0.36
CA VAL A 23 14.08 -0.49 -1.10
C VAL A 23 15.22 -1.32 -1.68
N PHE A 24 14.91 -2.50 -2.19
CA PHE A 24 15.88 -3.41 -2.79
C PHE A 24 16.31 -2.87 -4.15
N SER A 25 17.58 -2.49 -4.23
CA SER A 25 18.20 -1.89 -5.40
C SER A 25 19.49 -2.62 -5.75
N THR A 26 20.05 -2.33 -6.92
CA THR A 26 21.37 -2.82 -7.37
C THR A 26 22.38 -1.67 -7.49
N ASP A 27 23.67 -1.98 -7.51
CA ASP A 27 24.75 -0.97 -7.63
C ASP A 27 24.60 -0.06 -8.87
N SER A 28 24.12 -0.59 -10.00
CA SER A 28 23.92 0.18 -11.24
C SER A 28 22.65 1.05 -11.28
N ALA A 29 21.69 0.85 -10.37
CA ALA A 29 20.37 1.47 -10.43
C ALA A 29 20.32 2.91 -9.86
N PHE A 30 21.37 3.72 -10.07
CA PHE A 30 21.45 5.09 -9.54
C PHE A 30 20.26 5.95 -9.95
N GLU A 31 19.90 5.96 -11.24
CA GLU A 31 18.78 6.76 -11.74
C GLU A 31 17.45 6.38 -11.07
N ARG A 32 17.24 5.08 -10.82
CA ARG A 32 16.02 4.61 -10.16
C ARG A 32 15.96 5.10 -8.71
N ARG A 33 17.08 5.02 -7.98
CA ARG A 33 17.17 5.55 -6.62
C ARG A 33 16.94 7.06 -6.58
N ALA A 34 17.52 7.80 -7.52
CA ALA A 34 17.31 9.23 -7.64
C ALA A 34 15.84 9.58 -7.88
N LEU A 35 15.13 8.85 -8.76
CA LEU A 35 13.70 9.02 -8.97
C LEU A 35 12.88 8.73 -7.72
N VAL A 36 13.20 7.65 -6.98
CA VAL A 36 12.54 7.34 -5.70
C VAL A 36 12.72 8.49 -4.71
N ARG A 37 13.95 9.00 -4.53
CA ARG A 37 14.26 10.13 -3.63
C ARG A 37 13.47 11.37 -3.98
N SER A 38 13.43 11.75 -5.26
CA SER A 38 12.82 12.99 -5.73
C SER A 38 11.30 12.92 -5.94
N THR A 39 10.69 11.75 -5.75
CA THR A 39 9.24 11.55 -5.89
C THR A 39 8.69 11.01 -4.58
N TRP A 40 8.18 9.79 -4.55
CA TRP A 40 7.35 9.29 -3.47
C TRP A 40 8.03 9.22 -2.10
N ALA A 41 9.36 9.17 -2.03
CA ALA A 41 10.06 9.14 -0.73
C ALA A 41 10.05 10.50 0.00
N SER A 42 10.09 11.61 -0.74
CA SER A 42 10.15 12.98 -0.17
C SER A 42 8.88 13.80 -0.40
N HIS A 43 8.07 13.47 -1.40
CA HIS A 43 6.97 14.33 -1.84
C HIS A 43 5.89 14.47 -0.73
N PRO A 44 5.46 15.70 -0.39
CA PRO A 44 4.45 15.96 0.64
C PRO A 44 3.18 15.11 0.48
N ARG A 45 2.59 15.09 -0.72
CA ARG A 45 1.41 14.25 -1.01
C ARG A 45 1.59 12.73 -0.88
N SER A 46 2.83 12.22 -0.93
CA SER A 46 3.09 10.82 -0.58
C SER A 46 3.10 10.62 0.93
N ARG A 47 3.59 11.60 1.68
CA ARG A 47 3.82 11.55 3.13
C ARG A 47 2.63 11.95 3.98
N GLU A 48 1.80 12.85 3.47
CA GLU A 48 0.70 13.49 4.21
C GLU A 48 -0.66 12.93 3.79
N GLY A 49 -0.78 12.50 2.52
CA GLY A 49 -2.01 12.01 1.91
C GLY A 49 -2.64 13.04 0.96
N ALA A 50 -3.96 12.98 0.82
CA ALA A 50 -4.78 13.90 0.04
C ALA A 50 -5.52 14.90 0.95
N GLY A 51 -6.23 15.87 0.34
CA GLY A 51 -6.85 16.98 1.06
C GLY A 51 -5.81 17.84 1.76
N ASP A 52 -6.17 18.35 2.94
CA ASP A 52 -5.28 19.17 3.77
C ASP A 52 -4.10 18.39 4.36
N GLY A 53 -4.04 17.06 4.17
CA GLY A 53 -2.99 16.21 4.71
C GLY A 53 -3.08 16.06 6.23
N ASP A 54 -1.97 15.64 6.84
CA ASP A 54 -1.78 15.59 8.30
C ASP A 54 -0.45 16.24 8.73
N ASP A 55 0.07 17.17 7.93
CA ASP A 55 1.38 17.82 8.12
C ASP A 55 2.55 16.83 8.28
N GLY A 56 2.39 15.59 7.83
CA GLY A 56 3.41 14.55 7.87
C GLY A 56 3.44 13.78 9.19
N VAL A 57 2.55 14.09 10.14
CA VAL A 57 2.44 13.39 11.43
C VAL A 57 2.30 11.88 11.22
N GLY A 58 1.53 11.50 10.20
CA GLY A 58 1.35 10.16 9.67
C GLY A 58 2.64 9.38 9.53
N THR A 59 3.56 9.97 8.79
CA THR A 59 4.80 9.33 8.34
C THR A 59 6.05 9.87 9.06
N SER A 60 5.85 10.58 10.17
CA SER A 60 6.89 11.15 11.04
C SER A 60 7.91 10.10 11.54
N ARG A 61 7.51 8.83 11.55
CA ARG A 61 8.33 7.67 11.94
C ARG A 61 8.65 6.71 10.79
N THR A 62 8.51 7.18 9.54
CA THR A 62 8.74 6.37 8.32
C THR A 62 10.04 6.76 7.63
N ILE A 63 11.01 5.84 7.67
CA ILE A 63 12.35 6.00 7.15
C ILE A 63 12.54 5.12 5.91
N VAL A 64 13.14 5.66 4.85
CA VAL A 64 13.39 4.95 3.58
C VAL A 64 14.89 4.81 3.34
N ARG A 65 15.36 3.59 3.09
CA ARG A 65 16.78 3.28 2.80
C ARG A 65 16.90 2.30 1.63
N PHE A 66 17.93 2.47 0.80
CA PHE A 66 18.24 1.57 -0.31
C PHE A 66 19.13 0.42 0.14
N ILE A 67 18.71 -0.81 -0.16
CA ILE A 67 19.35 -2.04 0.30
C ILE A 67 20.08 -2.69 -0.86
N LEU A 68 21.40 -2.71 -0.76
CA LEU A 68 22.31 -3.28 -1.76
C LEU A 68 23.11 -4.42 -1.11
N GLY A 69 23.47 -5.43 -1.90
CA GLY A 69 24.59 -6.31 -1.58
C GLY A 69 25.93 -5.61 -1.83
N GLN A 70 27.01 -6.35 -1.69
CA GLN A 70 28.35 -5.88 -2.00
C GLN A 70 28.41 -5.42 -3.48
N PRO A 71 28.75 -4.15 -3.74
CA PRO A 71 28.81 -3.62 -5.09
C PRO A 71 29.94 -4.27 -5.87
N ARG A 72 29.81 -4.32 -7.20
CA ARG A 72 30.92 -4.73 -8.08
C ARG A 72 32.02 -3.67 -8.02
N LYS A 73 33.27 -4.09 -8.23
CA LYS A 73 34.47 -3.22 -8.18
C LYS A 73 34.34 -1.93 -8.99
N ASP A 74 33.75 -2.01 -10.18
CA ASP A 74 33.59 -0.84 -11.06
C ASP A 74 32.58 0.21 -10.52
N TRP A 75 31.71 -0.19 -9.59
CA TRP A 75 30.69 0.65 -8.98
C TRP A 75 31.02 1.11 -7.56
N GLU A 76 31.98 0.47 -6.88
CA GLU A 76 32.37 0.76 -5.48
C GLU A 76 32.55 2.27 -5.23
N ARG A 77 33.32 2.96 -6.09
CA ARG A 77 33.58 4.39 -5.91
C ARG A 77 32.32 5.24 -6.10
N ARG A 78 31.45 4.89 -7.04
CA ARG A 78 30.20 5.63 -7.30
C ARG A 78 29.21 5.46 -6.14
N ILE A 79 29.09 4.23 -5.63
CA ILE A 79 28.26 3.93 -4.47
C ILE A 79 28.79 4.65 -3.23
N GLN A 80 30.10 4.70 -3.02
CA GLN A 80 30.68 5.45 -1.90
C GLN A 80 30.32 6.94 -1.95
N LEU A 81 30.45 7.57 -3.12
CA LEU A 81 30.07 8.98 -3.29
C LEU A 81 28.57 9.20 -3.07
N GLU A 82 27.73 8.28 -3.53
CA GLU A 82 26.28 8.35 -3.29
C GLU A 82 25.92 8.17 -1.82
N MET A 83 26.59 7.28 -1.09
CA MET A 83 26.43 7.11 0.35
C MET A 83 26.83 8.36 1.14
N GLU A 84 27.91 9.02 0.72
CA GLU A 84 28.41 10.27 1.30
C GLU A 84 27.44 11.43 1.06
N GLU A 85 26.78 11.48 -0.09
CA GLU A 85 25.83 12.55 -0.45
C GLU A 85 24.45 12.37 0.18
N TYR A 86 23.88 11.17 0.12
CA TYR A 86 22.46 10.96 0.41
C TYR A 86 22.18 10.23 1.73
N HIS A 87 23.19 9.62 2.36
CA HIS A 87 23.09 8.95 3.67
C HIS A 87 21.98 7.89 3.78
N ASP A 88 21.58 7.29 2.66
CA ASP A 88 20.40 6.43 2.59
C ASP A 88 20.66 5.03 2.04
N ILE A 89 21.91 4.67 1.75
CA ILE A 89 22.30 3.35 1.24
C ILE A 89 22.85 2.48 2.37
N ILE A 90 22.38 1.23 2.39
CA ILE A 90 22.86 0.16 3.27
C ILE A 90 23.47 -0.93 2.40
N ILE A 91 24.75 -1.21 2.65
CA ILE A 91 25.48 -2.30 2.01
C ILE A 91 25.45 -3.52 2.93
N LEU A 92 24.81 -4.59 2.47
CA LEU A 92 24.74 -5.86 3.16
C LEU A 92 26.02 -6.68 2.93
N PRO A 93 26.45 -7.49 3.90
CA PRO A 93 27.63 -8.36 3.78
C PRO A 93 27.32 -9.63 2.98
N VAL A 94 26.76 -9.48 1.78
CA VAL A 94 26.38 -10.56 0.86
C VAL A 94 26.60 -10.08 -0.57
N ALA A 95 26.97 -10.97 -1.50
CA ALA A 95 27.01 -10.62 -2.91
C ALA A 95 25.62 -10.16 -3.39
N GLU A 96 25.56 -9.18 -4.28
CA GLU A 96 24.28 -8.72 -4.85
C GLU A 96 23.53 -9.88 -5.52
N ASN A 97 22.28 -10.11 -5.11
CA ASN A 97 21.44 -11.20 -5.58
C ASN A 97 19.97 -10.99 -5.21
N MET A 98 19.07 -11.67 -5.93
CA MET A 98 17.65 -11.71 -5.56
C MET A 98 17.28 -12.96 -4.74
N ASN A 99 17.83 -14.13 -5.10
CA ASN A 99 17.30 -15.44 -4.68
C ASN A 99 18.28 -16.28 -3.84
N ALA A 100 19.35 -15.68 -3.36
CA ALA A 100 20.45 -16.33 -2.64
C ALA A 100 20.74 -15.65 -1.29
N GLY A 101 19.68 -15.28 -0.56
CA GLY A 101 19.76 -14.87 0.84
C GLY A 101 19.89 -13.38 1.12
N LYS A 102 19.74 -12.50 0.12
CA LYS A 102 19.70 -11.04 0.35
C LYS A 102 18.61 -10.65 1.37
N SER A 103 17.39 -11.18 1.26
CA SER A 103 16.30 -10.84 2.19
C SER A 103 16.50 -11.34 3.61
N HIS A 104 17.04 -12.54 3.77
CA HIS A 104 17.44 -13.01 5.10
C HIS A 104 18.51 -12.09 5.70
N THR A 105 19.51 -11.70 4.90
CA THR A 105 20.59 -10.81 5.34
C THR A 105 20.06 -9.42 5.69
N TYR A 106 19.09 -8.90 4.93
CA TYR A 106 18.40 -7.65 5.21
C TYR A 106 17.64 -7.70 6.54
N PHE A 107 16.78 -8.69 6.75
CA PHE A 107 16.04 -8.83 8.02
C PHE A 107 16.96 -9.09 9.21
N SER A 108 18.03 -9.88 9.01
CA SER A 108 19.07 -10.07 10.02
C SER A 108 19.75 -8.76 10.39
N TRP A 109 20.13 -7.94 9.40
CA TRP A 109 20.70 -6.61 9.64
C TRP A 109 19.70 -5.69 10.33
N ALA A 110 18.44 -5.68 9.89
CA ALA A 110 17.39 -4.80 10.39
C ALA A 110 17.03 -5.10 11.85
N SER A 111 17.01 -6.37 12.28
CA SER A 111 16.76 -6.76 13.68
C SER A 111 17.68 -6.04 14.68
N ILE A 112 18.89 -5.68 14.25
CA ILE A 112 19.91 -5.03 15.09
C ILE A 112 20.04 -3.53 14.77
N ASN A 113 19.96 -3.15 13.50
CA ASN A 113 20.38 -1.84 13.01
C ASN A 113 19.26 -0.96 12.44
N ALA A 114 18.04 -1.48 12.27
CA ALA A 114 16.92 -0.63 11.93
C ALA A 114 16.46 0.15 13.15
N TRP A 115 16.34 1.46 12.98
CA TRP A 115 15.88 2.43 13.96
C TRP A 115 14.99 3.45 13.25
N VAL A 116 14.01 3.98 13.96
CA VAL A 116 13.08 5.01 13.47
C VAL A 116 12.93 6.12 14.50
N PRO A 117 12.50 7.32 14.09
CA PRO A 117 12.14 8.39 15.00
C PRO A 117 11.20 7.93 16.13
N PRO A 118 11.31 8.53 17.33
CA PRO A 118 10.34 8.34 18.40
C PRO A 118 8.98 8.94 18.02
N VAL A 119 7.96 8.75 18.87
CA VAL A 119 6.67 9.41 18.67
C VAL A 119 6.83 10.87 19.11
N TYR A 120 6.78 11.81 18.18
CA TYR A 120 6.91 13.24 18.47
C TYR A 120 5.61 13.86 19.00
N MET A 121 4.47 13.47 18.42
CA MET A 121 3.17 14.05 18.74
C MET A 121 2.41 13.19 19.76
N LYS A 122 1.78 13.85 20.75
CA LYS A 122 0.92 13.16 21.72
C LYS A 122 -0.42 12.85 21.08
N THR A 123 -0.79 11.58 21.10
CA THR A 123 -2.11 11.10 20.68
C THR A 123 -3.00 10.77 21.87
N PRO A 124 -4.34 10.78 21.71
CA PRO A 124 -5.27 10.37 22.77
C PRO A 124 -5.01 8.94 23.27
N VAL A 125 -4.63 8.04 22.36
CA VAL A 125 -4.22 6.67 22.68
C VAL A 125 -2.70 6.64 22.91
N PRO A 126 -2.20 6.05 24.01
CA PRO A 126 -0.76 5.93 24.24
C PRO A 126 -0.12 4.92 23.26
N PRO A 127 1.18 5.07 22.92
CA PRO A 127 1.91 4.08 22.14
C PRO A 127 1.87 2.70 22.79
N PRO A 128 1.71 1.61 22.01
CA PRO A 128 1.71 0.27 22.54
C PRO A 128 3.07 -0.07 23.15
N LEU A 129 3.05 -0.85 24.24
CA LEU A 129 4.25 -1.32 24.92
C LEU A 129 4.54 -2.76 24.49
N PHE A 130 5.61 -2.92 23.71
CA PHE A 130 6.13 -4.20 23.24
C PHE A 130 7.43 -4.56 23.98
N SER A 131 7.87 -5.81 23.87
CA SER A 131 9.09 -6.29 24.52
C SER A 131 10.35 -5.51 24.10
N TYR A 132 10.30 -4.88 22.92
CA TYR A 132 11.38 -4.12 22.31
C TYR A 132 11.26 -2.59 22.45
N SER A 133 10.18 -2.06 23.06
CA SER A 133 9.91 -0.61 23.13
C SER A 133 10.97 0.20 23.90
N ASN A 134 11.72 -0.44 24.80
CA ASN A 134 12.75 0.24 25.61
C ASN A 134 14.11 0.37 24.89
N ALA A 135 14.30 -0.26 23.73
CA ALA A 135 15.55 -0.19 23.00
C ALA A 135 15.63 1.12 22.20
N SER A 136 16.68 1.91 22.44
CA SER A 136 16.91 3.16 21.72
C SER A 136 18.39 3.37 21.37
N LYS A 137 18.62 4.25 20.39
CA LYS A 137 19.95 4.73 19.98
C LYS A 137 19.90 6.20 19.58
N PRO A 138 21.03 6.92 19.63
CA PRO A 138 21.11 8.26 19.03
C PRO A 138 20.69 8.25 17.55
N PRO A 139 20.07 9.33 17.05
CA PRO A 139 19.68 9.43 15.65
C PRO A 139 20.89 9.24 14.72
N PRO A 140 20.77 8.43 13.65
CA PRO A 140 21.79 8.34 12.61
C PRO A 140 21.79 9.62 11.75
N PRO A 141 22.79 9.80 10.86
CA PRO A 141 22.72 10.81 9.81
C PRO A 141 21.42 10.66 9.00
N LEU A 142 20.75 11.79 8.79
CA LEU A 142 19.47 11.82 8.07
C LEU A 142 19.71 11.91 6.57
N ALA A 143 18.81 11.28 5.82
CA ALA A 143 18.68 11.47 4.39
C ALA A 143 17.77 12.67 4.10
N SER A 144 17.91 13.28 2.92
CA SER A 144 17.10 14.46 2.53
C SER A 144 15.60 14.18 2.47
N HIS A 145 15.20 12.93 2.23
CA HIS A 145 13.80 12.49 2.21
C HIS A 145 13.30 11.90 3.55
N ASP A 146 14.10 11.99 4.62
CA ASP A 146 13.62 11.65 5.97
C ASP A 146 12.58 12.69 6.46
N PRO A 147 11.68 12.30 7.38
CA PRO A 147 10.59 13.17 7.83
C PRO A 147 11.06 14.52 8.37
N SER A 148 10.31 15.58 8.09
CA SER A 148 10.57 16.95 8.54
C SER A 148 10.70 17.04 10.07
N ASP A 149 9.86 16.31 10.81
CA ASP A 149 9.93 16.25 12.28
C ASP A 149 11.28 15.72 12.78
N ALA A 150 11.89 14.75 12.08
CA ALA A 150 13.19 14.22 12.45
C ALA A 150 14.31 15.24 12.24
N TRP A 151 14.22 16.06 11.19
CA TRP A 151 15.14 17.18 10.95
C TRP A 151 14.97 18.29 12.00
N GLN A 152 13.74 18.58 12.39
CA GLN A 152 13.44 19.56 13.45
C GLN A 152 13.97 19.09 14.81
N ASP A 153 13.73 17.83 15.18
CA ASP A 153 14.22 17.23 16.43
C ASP A 153 15.75 17.16 16.47
N LEU A 154 16.40 16.81 15.36
CA LEU A 154 17.87 16.80 15.27
C LEU A 154 18.49 18.19 15.44
N SER A 155 17.78 19.23 15.00
CA SER A 155 18.19 20.64 15.17
C SER A 155 17.89 21.19 16.57
N SER A 156 17.18 20.42 17.40
CA SER A 156 16.84 20.83 18.77
C SER A 156 18.04 20.70 19.72
N PRO A 157 18.04 21.39 20.89
CA PRO A 157 19.12 21.28 21.87
C PRO A 157 19.31 19.88 22.45
N GLN A 158 18.27 19.04 22.44
CA GLN A 158 18.29 17.67 22.95
C GLN A 158 17.50 16.75 22.02
N PRO A 159 18.11 16.29 20.91
CA PRO A 159 17.49 15.34 20.00
C PRO A 159 17.08 14.07 20.74
N GLN A 160 15.90 13.56 20.43
CA GLN A 160 15.38 12.36 21.05
C GLN A 160 16.04 11.11 20.46
N ALA A 161 16.24 10.11 21.31
CA ALA A 161 16.78 8.83 20.87
C ALA A 161 15.76 8.11 19.96
N TRP A 162 16.24 7.61 18.83
CA TRP A 162 15.48 6.76 17.93
C TRP A 162 15.21 5.40 18.56
N VAL A 163 14.07 4.82 18.22
CA VAL A 163 13.54 3.57 18.80
C VAL A 163 13.48 2.46 17.75
N ARG A 164 13.16 1.25 18.19
CA ARG A 164 12.90 0.13 17.28
C ARG A 164 11.70 0.43 16.37
N PRO A 165 11.77 0.05 15.08
CA PRO A 165 10.59 0.12 14.23
C PRO A 165 9.54 -0.88 14.69
N ASP A 166 8.28 -0.56 14.41
CA ASP A 166 7.16 -1.47 14.58
C ASP A 166 7.10 -2.46 13.40
N PHE A 167 7.43 -1.98 12.19
CA PHE A 167 7.53 -2.78 10.98
C PHE A 167 8.83 -2.55 10.22
N VAL A 168 9.36 -3.64 9.67
CA VAL A 168 10.41 -3.61 8.64
C VAL A 168 9.77 -4.02 7.32
N VAL A 169 9.87 -3.14 6.33
CA VAL A 169 9.21 -3.28 5.04
C VAL A 169 10.25 -3.54 3.97
N LYS A 170 10.03 -4.55 3.13
CA LYS A 170 10.80 -4.75 1.90
C LYS A 170 9.99 -4.21 0.72
N VAL A 171 10.67 -3.50 -0.18
CA VAL A 171 10.08 -2.90 -1.39
C VAL A 171 11.02 -3.13 -2.57
N ASP A 172 10.52 -3.37 -3.78
CA ASP A 172 11.35 -3.37 -5.00
C ASP A 172 11.63 -1.94 -5.50
N ASP A 173 12.77 -1.72 -6.15
CA ASP A 173 13.10 -0.40 -6.71
C ASP A 173 12.25 0.01 -7.93
N ASP A 174 11.47 -0.91 -8.50
CA ASP A 174 10.47 -0.66 -9.54
C ASP A 174 9.02 -0.56 -9.00
N ALA A 175 8.88 -0.32 -7.70
CA ALA A 175 7.62 0.03 -7.03
C ALA A 175 7.53 1.54 -6.75
N PHE A 176 6.32 2.10 -6.90
CA PHE A 176 5.98 3.46 -6.50
C PHE A 176 5.05 3.41 -5.29
N VAL A 177 5.48 3.96 -4.14
CA VAL A 177 4.82 3.74 -2.85
C VAL A 177 4.26 5.05 -2.27
N MET A 178 2.96 5.08 -1.99
CA MET A 178 2.34 6.18 -1.24
C MET A 178 2.54 5.93 0.27
N LEU A 179 3.43 6.69 0.90
CA LEU A 179 3.88 6.41 2.28
C LEU A 179 2.77 6.58 3.33
N ALA A 180 1.91 7.59 3.19
CA ALA A 180 0.76 7.81 4.05
C ALA A 180 -0.24 6.64 3.98
N GLU A 181 -0.44 6.08 2.78
CA GLU A 181 -1.34 4.96 2.54
C GLU A 181 -0.81 3.66 3.16
N LEU A 182 0.51 3.43 3.04
CA LEU A 182 1.19 2.30 3.66
C LEU A 182 1.17 2.39 5.19
N GLU A 183 1.56 3.56 5.73
CA GLU A 183 1.63 3.77 7.18
C GLU A 183 0.26 3.65 7.83
N ALA A 184 -0.78 4.28 7.26
CA ALA A 184 -2.13 4.23 7.82
C ALA A 184 -2.66 2.80 7.95
N ARG A 185 -2.38 1.93 6.97
CA ARG A 185 -2.80 0.51 7.00
C ARG A 185 -2.02 -0.27 8.05
N LEU A 186 -0.71 -0.10 8.11
CA LEU A 186 0.12 -0.79 9.12
C LEU A 186 -0.18 -0.31 10.54
N ARG A 187 -0.50 0.98 10.72
CA ARG A 187 -0.93 1.56 12.00
C ARG A 187 -2.21 0.89 12.49
N LEU A 188 -3.24 0.77 11.66
CA LEU A 188 -4.47 0.09 12.06
C LEU A 188 -4.22 -1.37 12.43
N GLU A 189 -3.41 -2.09 11.67
CA GLU A 189 -3.12 -3.49 11.96
C GLU A 189 -2.32 -3.69 13.25
N MET A 190 -1.40 -2.78 13.57
CA MET A 190 -0.64 -2.77 14.82
C MET A 190 -1.54 -2.60 16.04
N HIS A 191 -2.52 -1.70 15.95
CA HIS A 191 -3.45 -1.39 17.05
C HIS A 191 -4.68 -2.31 17.09
N ALA A 192 -4.94 -3.07 16.02
CA ALA A 192 -6.01 -4.04 16.00
C ALA A 192 -5.77 -5.16 17.01
N LYS A 193 -6.80 -5.48 17.80
CA LYS A 193 -6.77 -6.58 18.77
C LYS A 193 -6.54 -7.91 18.05
N PRO A 194 -5.69 -8.82 18.58
CA PRO A 194 -5.61 -10.16 18.06
C PRO A 194 -7.00 -10.81 18.07
N PRO A 195 -7.36 -11.63 17.06
CA PRO A 195 -8.60 -12.38 17.08
C PRO A 195 -8.69 -13.16 18.40
N VAL A 196 -9.77 -12.99 19.16
CA VAL A 196 -10.02 -13.78 20.36
C VAL A 196 -10.12 -15.25 19.91
N ASP A 197 -9.34 -16.14 20.54
CA ASP A 197 -9.38 -17.58 20.32
C ASP A 197 -10.83 -18.07 20.34
N GLY A 198 -11.43 -18.24 19.14
CA GLY A 198 -12.84 -18.61 19.00
C GLY A 198 -13.57 -18.06 17.78
N SER A 199 -13.18 -16.91 17.19
CA SER A 199 -13.80 -16.46 15.92
C SER A 199 -13.02 -17.01 14.73
N SER A 200 -13.45 -18.17 14.27
CA SER A 200 -12.96 -18.87 13.09
C SER A 200 -12.78 -17.96 11.87
N SER A 201 -11.53 -17.80 11.41
CA SER A 201 -11.27 -17.94 9.96
C SER A 201 -11.84 -19.29 9.50
N PRO A 202 -12.38 -19.44 8.28
CA PRO A 202 -13.04 -20.68 7.87
C PRO A 202 -12.07 -21.86 8.03
N ARG A 203 -12.33 -22.70 9.03
CA ARG A 203 -11.62 -23.96 9.24
C ARG A 203 -11.95 -24.87 8.06
N THR A 204 -11.01 -25.07 7.15
CA THR A 204 -11.04 -26.25 6.27
C THR A 204 -10.30 -27.37 6.99
N THR A 205 -11.09 -28.25 7.60
CA THR A 205 -10.66 -29.51 8.20
C THR A 205 -10.03 -30.40 7.13
N ILE A 206 -8.71 -30.53 7.14
CA ILE A 206 -8.02 -31.61 6.42
C ILE A 206 -7.98 -32.81 7.35
N HIS A 207 -8.75 -33.85 7.01
CA HIS A 207 -8.61 -35.18 7.60
C HIS A 207 -7.18 -35.69 7.37
N ARG A 208 -6.35 -35.64 8.41
CA ARG A 208 -5.03 -36.28 8.41
C ARG A 208 -5.19 -37.70 8.96
N ARG A 209 -4.97 -38.70 8.11
CA ARG A 209 -4.83 -40.11 8.55
C ARG A 209 -3.69 -40.21 9.57
N SER A 210 -3.98 -40.93 10.64
CA SER A 210 -3.09 -41.24 11.75
C SER A 210 -1.99 -42.20 11.32
N ASP A 211 -0.74 -41.75 11.36
CA ASP A 211 0.43 -42.63 11.44
C ASP A 211 1.34 -42.12 12.57
N THR A 212 1.38 -42.89 13.66
CA THR A 212 2.27 -42.69 14.82
C THR A 212 3.64 -43.32 14.57
N PRO A 213 4.75 -42.60 14.88
CA PRO A 213 6.03 -43.24 15.18
C PRO A 213 6.41 -43.10 16.67
N PRO A 214 7.31 -43.96 17.18
CA PRO A 214 7.40 -44.27 18.61
C PRO A 214 8.23 -43.27 19.43
N ARG A 215 7.86 -43.19 20.70
CA ARG A 215 8.55 -42.47 21.78
C ARG A 215 9.95 -43.04 22.03
N HIS A 216 10.95 -42.16 22.07
CA HIS A 216 12.17 -42.38 22.84
C HIS A 216 12.28 -41.37 23.97
N ASN A 217 12.28 -41.90 25.20
CA ASN A 217 12.62 -41.20 26.43
C ASN A 217 14.13 -40.89 26.43
N ASN A 218 14.49 -39.65 26.73
CA ASN A 218 15.65 -39.38 27.58
C ASN A 218 15.46 -38.05 28.31
N GLY A 219 15.34 -38.16 29.63
CA GLY A 219 15.17 -37.04 30.53
C GLY A 219 16.49 -36.41 30.97
N SER A 220 16.31 -35.29 31.66
CA SER A 220 17.16 -34.78 32.74
C SER A 220 18.40 -33.96 32.40
N TYR A 221 18.23 -32.81 31.73
CA TYR A 221 19.14 -31.64 31.89
C TYR A 221 18.44 -30.29 31.63
N ARG A 222 17.31 -29.97 32.28
CA ARG A 222 16.64 -28.65 32.09
C ARG A 222 15.94 -28.09 33.34
N LYS A 223 16.52 -28.22 34.54
CA LYS A 223 15.85 -27.73 35.77
C LYS A 223 16.53 -26.57 36.51
N LEU A 224 17.53 -25.89 35.93
CA LEU A 224 18.25 -24.81 36.63
C LEU A 224 18.39 -23.48 35.86
N LEU A 225 17.57 -23.21 34.84
CA LEU A 225 17.58 -21.92 34.10
C LEU A 225 16.23 -21.17 34.13
N ASN A 226 15.24 -21.65 34.88
CA ASN A 226 13.82 -21.30 34.65
C ASN A 226 13.22 -20.21 35.55
N VAL A 227 14.04 -19.40 36.24
CA VAL A 227 13.52 -18.36 37.16
C VAL A 227 13.71 -16.94 36.61
N GLN A 228 14.63 -16.71 35.66
CA GLN A 228 14.82 -15.40 35.00
C GLN A 228 14.12 -15.28 33.62
N THR A 229 13.67 -16.38 33.02
CA THR A 229 13.04 -16.42 31.69
C THR A 229 11.54 -16.13 31.70
N ASN A 230 10.87 -16.24 32.85
CA ASN A 230 9.40 -16.17 32.91
C ASN A 230 8.84 -14.76 32.68
N THR A 231 9.56 -13.69 32.98
CA THR A 231 9.07 -12.31 32.75
C THR A 231 9.26 -11.86 31.30
N TYR A 232 10.39 -12.19 30.69
CA TYR A 232 10.65 -11.91 29.26
C TYR A 232 9.74 -12.71 28.32
N SER A 233 9.42 -13.97 28.68
CA SER A 233 8.50 -14.82 27.91
C SER A 233 7.08 -14.25 27.85
N THR A 234 6.57 -13.67 28.95
CA THR A 234 5.21 -13.10 28.98
C THR A 234 5.03 -11.85 28.12
N PHE A 235 6.08 -11.03 27.96
CA PHE A 235 6.02 -9.84 27.09
C PHE A 235 6.18 -10.20 25.61
N GLN A 236 7.04 -11.16 25.26
CA GLN A 236 7.15 -11.64 23.88
C GLN A 236 5.85 -12.28 23.36
N ASP A 237 5.09 -12.94 24.24
CA ASP A 237 3.78 -13.51 23.88
C ASP A 237 2.72 -12.46 23.51
N GLN A 238 2.96 -11.18 23.80
CA GLN A 238 2.07 -10.06 23.45
C GLN A 238 2.57 -9.24 22.24
N ASP A 239 3.79 -9.48 21.76
CA ASP A 239 4.32 -8.75 20.61
C ASP A 239 3.53 -9.10 19.34
N PRO A 240 3.28 -8.13 18.45
CA PRO A 240 2.49 -8.35 17.24
C PRO A 240 3.24 -9.29 16.30
N LEU A 241 2.60 -10.35 15.82
CA LEU A 241 3.14 -11.23 14.77
C LEU A 241 2.36 -10.97 13.48
N ILE A 242 2.78 -9.98 12.70
CA ILE A 242 2.04 -9.51 11.52
C ILE A 242 2.91 -9.65 10.26
N TYR A 243 2.39 -10.37 9.27
CA TYR A 243 2.92 -10.42 7.92
C TYR A 243 1.89 -9.80 6.97
N TRP A 244 2.21 -8.63 6.44
CA TRP A 244 1.30 -7.80 5.66
C TRP A 244 1.79 -7.62 4.21
N GLY A 245 0.88 -7.62 3.23
CA GLY A 245 1.20 -7.35 1.82
C GLY A 245 0.12 -7.87 0.87
N TYR A 246 0.45 -8.02 -0.41
CA TYR A 246 -0.46 -8.61 -1.39
C TYR A 246 -0.43 -10.14 -1.36
N LEU A 247 -1.48 -10.77 -0.81
CA LEU A 247 -1.50 -12.22 -0.62
C LEU A 247 -1.76 -12.97 -1.93
N VAL A 248 -0.70 -13.57 -2.47
CA VAL A 248 -0.80 -14.56 -3.55
C VAL A 248 -1.08 -15.92 -2.95
N THR A 249 -2.23 -16.49 -3.30
CA THR A 249 -2.61 -17.83 -2.87
C THR A 249 -3.17 -18.67 -4.00
N ASN A 250 -2.67 -19.90 -4.11
CA ASN A 250 -3.25 -20.97 -4.91
C ASN A 250 -3.20 -22.28 -4.10
N ARG A 251 -3.59 -23.42 -4.70
CA ARG A 251 -3.62 -24.72 -3.99
C ARG A 251 -2.27 -25.14 -3.38
N LEU A 252 -1.14 -24.67 -3.91
CA LEU A 252 0.21 -25.09 -3.52
C LEU A 252 1.03 -24.00 -2.84
N HIS A 253 0.65 -22.73 -3.01
CA HIS A 253 1.44 -21.58 -2.60
C HIS A 253 0.59 -20.56 -1.86
N ARG A 254 1.17 -19.99 -0.81
CA ARG A 254 0.61 -18.88 -0.02
C ARG A 254 1.79 -18.03 0.43
N PHE A 255 1.91 -16.81 -0.08
CA PHE A 255 2.99 -15.86 0.16
C PHE A 255 2.50 -14.42 -0.09
N MET A 256 3.14 -13.41 0.50
CA MET A 256 2.93 -12.02 0.05
C MET A 256 3.82 -11.76 -1.15
N ALA A 257 3.30 -11.12 -2.19
CA ALA A 257 4.03 -10.85 -3.41
C ALA A 257 5.21 -9.90 -3.17
N GLY A 258 6.21 -9.99 -4.05
CA GLY A 258 7.54 -9.43 -3.84
C GLY A 258 7.63 -7.91 -3.98
N GLU A 259 6.67 -7.24 -4.61
CA GLU A 259 6.71 -5.80 -4.84
C GLU A 259 6.85 -5.00 -3.56
N LEU A 260 6.11 -5.43 -2.52
CA LEU A 260 6.14 -4.86 -1.19
C LEU A 260 5.49 -5.81 -0.18
N TYR A 261 6.17 -6.04 0.94
CA TYR A 261 5.57 -6.66 2.12
C TYR A 261 6.24 -6.18 3.42
N ALA A 262 5.50 -6.27 4.52
CA ALA A 262 5.95 -5.83 5.84
C ALA A 262 5.93 -6.98 6.85
N LEU A 263 6.94 -7.01 7.72
CA LEU A 263 7.01 -7.88 8.88
C LEU A 263 7.05 -7.02 10.14
N SER A 264 6.25 -7.38 11.15
CA SER A 264 6.43 -6.81 12.48
C SER A 264 7.83 -7.12 13.01
N TRP A 265 8.37 -6.24 13.85
CA TRP A 265 9.76 -6.37 14.31
C TRP A 265 10.05 -7.70 15.02
N SER A 266 9.10 -8.25 15.78
CA SER A 266 9.23 -9.56 16.43
C SER A 266 9.44 -10.71 15.43
N LEU A 267 8.78 -10.68 14.26
CA LEU A 267 9.01 -11.65 13.19
C LEU A 267 10.39 -11.47 12.56
N VAL A 268 10.83 -10.22 12.37
CA VAL A 268 12.18 -9.89 11.87
C VAL A 268 13.25 -10.40 12.83
N ASP A 269 13.05 -10.19 14.13
CA ASP A 269 13.94 -10.63 15.20
C ASP A 269 14.04 -12.16 15.27
N TRP A 270 12.91 -12.87 15.11
CA TRP A 270 12.91 -14.32 14.99
C TRP A 270 13.64 -14.80 13.73
N VAL A 271 13.33 -14.23 12.55
CA VAL A 271 14.00 -14.56 11.26
C VAL A 271 15.52 -14.43 11.38
N ALA A 272 16.00 -13.40 12.10
CA ALA A 272 17.42 -13.14 12.28
C ALA A 272 18.13 -14.16 13.19
N ARG A 273 17.42 -14.77 14.14
CA ARG A 273 18.02 -15.60 15.20
C ARG A 273 17.80 -17.10 15.00
N ASP A 274 16.76 -17.51 14.28
CA ASP A 274 16.43 -18.93 14.12
C ASP A 274 17.42 -19.63 13.15
N PRO A 275 18.15 -20.66 13.60
CA PRO A 275 19.11 -21.36 12.75
C PRO A 275 18.48 -22.02 11.51
N SER A 276 17.22 -22.47 11.62
CA SER A 276 16.53 -23.17 10.52
C SER A 276 16.21 -22.21 9.37
N VAL A 277 15.93 -20.94 9.70
CA VAL A 277 15.67 -19.90 8.72
C VAL A 277 16.95 -19.55 7.94
N LYS A 278 18.10 -19.50 8.62
CA LYS A 278 19.41 -19.24 8.00
C LYS A 278 19.81 -20.28 6.94
N GLU A 279 19.38 -21.52 7.11
CA GLU A 279 19.59 -22.60 6.12
C GLU A 279 18.59 -22.53 4.95
N LEU A 280 17.46 -21.84 5.11
CA LEU A 280 16.37 -21.76 4.15
C LEU A 280 16.37 -20.43 3.38
N THR A 281 17.50 -20.09 2.75
CA THR A 281 17.70 -18.78 2.11
C THR A 281 17.72 -18.79 0.58
N ARG A 282 17.69 -19.97 -0.05
CA ARG A 282 17.70 -20.14 -1.51
C ARG A 282 16.31 -20.33 -2.08
N GLY A 283 15.98 -19.54 -3.11
CA GLY A 283 14.69 -19.58 -3.81
C GLY A 283 14.15 -18.17 -4.07
N ALA A 284 12.98 -18.10 -4.68
CA ALA A 284 12.27 -16.84 -4.82
C ALA A 284 12.01 -16.25 -3.43
N GLU A 285 12.51 -15.04 -3.24
CA GLU A 285 12.55 -14.31 -1.98
C GLU A 285 11.21 -14.34 -1.23
N ASP A 286 10.15 -13.89 -1.89
CA ASP A 286 8.78 -13.79 -1.39
C ASP A 286 8.24 -15.12 -0.85
N LYS A 287 8.50 -16.21 -1.58
CA LYS A 287 8.15 -17.57 -1.20
C LYS A 287 8.99 -18.08 -0.04
N GLN A 288 10.25 -17.66 0.07
CA GLN A 288 11.11 -18.03 1.19
C GLN A 288 10.63 -17.34 2.47
N THR A 289 10.35 -16.03 2.40
CA THR A 289 9.77 -15.27 3.52
C THR A 289 8.50 -15.94 4.05
N ALA A 290 7.60 -16.33 3.15
CA ALA A 290 6.38 -17.05 3.51
C ALA A 290 6.61 -18.45 4.12
N LYS A 291 7.67 -19.16 3.73
CA LYS A 291 8.05 -20.44 4.38
C LYS A 291 8.53 -20.20 5.81
N TRP A 292 9.33 -19.15 6.04
CA TRP A 292 9.78 -18.79 7.39
C TRP A 292 8.57 -18.52 8.29
N MET A 293 7.60 -17.72 7.84
CA MET A 293 6.38 -17.44 8.62
C MET A 293 5.60 -18.70 9.02
N LYS A 294 5.59 -19.73 8.16
CA LYS A 294 4.95 -21.03 8.46
C LYS A 294 5.76 -21.92 9.40
N MET A 295 7.07 -21.68 9.50
CA MET A 295 7.97 -22.39 10.41
C MET A 295 8.06 -21.74 11.78
N HIS A 296 7.54 -20.51 11.95
CA HIS A 296 7.54 -19.81 13.23
C HIS A 296 6.93 -20.71 14.33
N PRO A 297 7.52 -20.77 15.53
CA PRO A 297 7.00 -21.61 16.62
C PRO A 297 5.55 -21.31 17.02
N GLN A 298 5.10 -20.09 16.76
CA GLN A 298 3.72 -19.62 16.94
C GLN A 298 3.06 -19.28 15.60
N ALA A 299 3.29 -20.09 14.56
CA ALA A 299 2.78 -19.83 13.20
C ALA A 299 1.26 -19.64 13.15
N GLU A 300 0.51 -20.26 14.07
CA GLU A 300 -0.93 -20.11 14.25
C GLU A 300 -1.36 -18.71 14.71
N LYS A 301 -0.48 -17.99 15.41
CA LYS A 301 -0.71 -16.60 15.85
C LYS A 301 -0.27 -15.57 14.82
N VAL A 302 0.52 -15.97 13.81
CA VAL A 302 0.96 -15.05 12.75
C VAL A 302 -0.26 -14.58 11.94
N ARG A 303 -0.51 -13.28 11.98
CA ARG A 303 -1.58 -12.60 11.23
C ARG A 303 -1.10 -12.33 9.81
N TRP A 304 -1.66 -13.06 8.85
CA TRP A 304 -1.43 -12.85 7.41
C TRP A 304 -2.45 -11.85 6.90
N ILE A 305 -2.08 -10.57 6.86
CA ILE A 305 -2.99 -9.50 6.46
C ILE A 305 -2.78 -9.18 4.98
N SER A 306 -3.85 -9.33 4.20
CA SER A 306 -3.80 -9.12 2.75
C SER A 306 -4.37 -7.76 2.38
N GLU A 307 -3.64 -7.02 1.58
CA GLU A 307 -4.15 -5.91 0.78
C GLU A 307 -4.25 -6.37 -0.68
N ARG A 308 -5.40 -6.14 -1.33
CA ARG A 308 -5.67 -6.71 -2.67
C ARG A 308 -6.12 -5.68 -3.69
N CYS A 309 -6.62 -4.53 -3.23
CA CYS A 309 -7.23 -3.55 -4.11
C CYS A 309 -6.23 -2.45 -4.50
N TRP A 310 -5.32 -2.14 -3.58
CA TRP A 310 -4.49 -0.92 -3.64
C TRP A 310 -3.02 -1.19 -3.92
N ILE A 311 -2.68 -2.44 -4.26
CA ILE A 311 -1.36 -2.89 -4.69
C ILE A 311 -1.57 -3.59 -6.03
N TYR A 312 -1.01 -3.02 -7.10
CA TYR A 312 -1.24 -3.46 -8.46
C TYR A 312 -0.09 -3.05 -9.39
N ASP A 313 -0.07 -3.61 -10.60
CA ASP A 313 0.96 -3.31 -11.59
C ASP A 313 0.60 -2.08 -12.42
N HIS A 314 1.61 -1.39 -12.96
CA HIS A 314 1.43 -0.23 -13.83
C HIS A 314 0.40 -0.48 -14.96
N PRO A 315 -0.44 0.50 -15.33
CA PRO A 315 -1.49 0.32 -16.35
C PRO A 315 -0.99 -0.22 -17.71
N ARG A 316 0.28 0.08 -18.04
CA ARG A 316 0.94 -0.35 -19.29
C ARG A 316 1.66 -1.71 -19.19
N ALA A 317 1.62 -2.39 -18.04
CA ALA A 317 2.39 -3.61 -17.79
C ALA A 317 1.85 -4.84 -18.54
N GLY A 318 0.53 -4.89 -18.81
CA GLY A 318 -0.13 -6.01 -19.50
C GLY A 318 -0.20 -7.31 -18.68
N THR A 319 0.03 -7.25 -17.37
CA THR A 319 -0.03 -8.39 -16.45
C THR A 319 -1.46 -8.64 -15.96
N VAL A 320 -1.68 -9.75 -15.25
CA VAL A 320 -2.98 -10.03 -14.56
C VAL A 320 -3.26 -9.06 -13.42
N TYR A 321 -2.24 -8.36 -12.92
CA TYR A 321 -2.35 -7.45 -11.79
C TYR A 321 -2.38 -5.99 -12.24
N GLY A 322 -2.35 -5.72 -13.55
CA GLY A 322 -2.38 -4.36 -14.09
C GLY A 322 -3.80 -3.85 -14.30
N HIS A 323 -4.06 -2.63 -13.81
CA HIS A 323 -5.25 -1.82 -14.09
C HIS A 323 -4.89 -0.34 -14.14
N GLY A 324 -5.84 0.54 -14.45
CA GLY A 324 -5.65 1.99 -14.45
C GLY A 324 -5.25 2.53 -13.06
N PHE A 325 -4.72 3.75 -13.02
CA PHE A 325 -4.45 4.41 -11.74
C PHE A 325 -5.75 4.53 -10.95
N LEU A 326 -5.79 3.94 -9.76
CA LEU A 326 -7.02 3.72 -9.02
C LEU A 326 -7.19 4.72 -7.88
N PHE A 327 -8.40 5.25 -7.76
CA PHE A 327 -8.78 6.18 -6.71
C PHE A 327 -10.06 5.72 -5.98
N PRO A 328 -10.26 6.13 -4.71
CA PRO A 328 -11.45 5.78 -3.92
C PRO A 328 -12.79 6.02 -4.61
N SER A 329 -12.92 7.15 -5.32
CA SER A 329 -14.13 7.53 -6.05
C SER A 329 -14.59 6.45 -7.03
N GLU A 330 -13.65 5.88 -7.80
CA GLU A 330 -13.95 4.83 -8.77
C GLU A 330 -14.26 3.50 -8.08
N VAL A 331 -13.54 3.14 -7.01
CA VAL A 331 -13.86 1.94 -6.23
C VAL A 331 -15.27 2.02 -5.65
N ARG A 332 -15.72 3.19 -5.18
CA ARG A 332 -17.12 3.40 -4.75
C ARG A 332 -18.09 3.22 -5.92
N ARG A 333 -17.79 3.78 -7.10
CA ARG A 333 -18.64 3.63 -8.31
C ARG A 333 -18.80 2.16 -8.70
N VAL A 334 -17.69 1.42 -8.78
CA VAL A 334 -17.68 -0.02 -9.06
C VAL A 334 -18.47 -0.80 -8.00
N ARG A 335 -18.22 -0.56 -6.69
CA ARG A 335 -18.95 -1.22 -5.60
C ARG A 335 -20.45 -0.96 -5.66
N LYS A 336 -20.87 0.27 -5.98
CA LYS A 336 -22.29 0.63 -6.14
C LYS A 336 -22.91 -0.11 -7.32
N SER A 337 -22.22 -0.15 -8.45
CA SER A 337 -22.64 -0.88 -9.66
C SER A 337 -22.80 -2.38 -9.37
N MET A 338 -21.79 -3.02 -8.77
CA MET A 338 -21.83 -4.44 -8.39
C MET A 338 -22.92 -4.74 -7.36
N SER A 339 -23.10 -3.87 -6.36
CA SER A 339 -24.16 -4.03 -5.35
C SER A 339 -25.55 -3.96 -5.98
N SER A 340 -25.74 -3.08 -6.96
CA SER A 340 -26.99 -3.01 -7.73
C SER A 340 -27.21 -4.28 -8.54
N ALA A 341 -26.19 -4.75 -9.26
CA ALA A 341 -26.24 -5.98 -10.05
C ALA A 341 -26.55 -7.21 -9.18
N LEU A 342 -25.92 -7.34 -8.01
CA LEU A 342 -26.16 -8.44 -7.07
C LEU A 342 -27.59 -8.39 -6.50
N LYS A 343 -28.11 -7.21 -6.17
CA LYS A 343 -29.51 -7.05 -5.74
C LYS A 343 -30.48 -7.52 -6.81
N HIS A 344 -30.25 -7.15 -8.07
CA HIS A 344 -31.08 -7.62 -9.19
C HIS A 344 -31.04 -9.14 -9.34
N LEU A 345 -29.86 -9.76 -9.24
CA LEU A 345 -29.71 -11.22 -9.30
C LEU A 345 -30.45 -11.92 -8.16
N LEU A 346 -30.31 -11.43 -6.92
CA LEU A 346 -30.98 -12.01 -5.76
C LEU A 346 -32.50 -11.84 -5.83
N GLN A 347 -32.99 -10.70 -6.32
CA GLN A 347 -34.42 -10.44 -6.49
C GLN A 347 -35.03 -11.32 -7.59
N PHE A 348 -34.29 -11.57 -8.67
CA PHE A 348 -34.69 -12.52 -9.71
C PHE A 348 -34.81 -13.94 -9.14
N ALA A 349 -33.79 -14.41 -8.41
CA ALA A 349 -33.80 -15.72 -7.77
C ALA A 349 -34.94 -15.89 -6.74
N ALA A 350 -35.31 -14.83 -6.01
CA ALA A 350 -36.42 -14.84 -5.07
C ALA A 350 -37.81 -14.84 -5.75
N SER A 351 -37.91 -14.36 -7.00
CA SER A 351 -39.16 -14.28 -7.77
C SER A 351 -39.49 -15.56 -8.55
N SER A 352 -38.50 -16.42 -8.79
CA SER A 352 -38.69 -17.77 -9.32
C SER A 352 -39.10 -18.73 -8.19
N SER A 353 -40.32 -19.27 -8.24
CA SER A 353 -40.85 -20.23 -7.26
C SER A 353 -39.91 -21.43 -7.05
N LEU A 354 -39.37 -21.59 -5.83
CA LEU A 354 -38.49 -22.70 -5.45
C LEU A 354 -39.24 -24.06 -5.43
N PRO A 355 -38.67 -25.15 -5.96
CA PRO A 355 -39.11 -26.51 -5.67
C PRO A 355 -38.81 -26.86 -4.19
N SER A 356 -39.71 -27.59 -3.56
CA SER A 356 -39.74 -27.95 -2.14
C SER A 356 -38.66 -28.96 -1.67
N SER A 357 -37.42 -28.86 -2.15
CA SER A 357 -36.34 -29.82 -1.83
C SER A 357 -35.01 -29.17 -1.43
N LEU A 358 -35.05 -28.10 -0.63
CA LEU A 358 -33.85 -27.52 0.00
C LEU A 358 -33.62 -28.19 1.37
N SER A 359 -32.70 -29.14 1.47
CA SER A 359 -32.20 -29.63 2.75
C SER A 359 -30.87 -28.95 3.10
N TRP A 360 -30.75 -28.47 4.34
CA TRP A 360 -29.55 -27.84 4.87
C TRP A 360 -28.46 -28.88 5.13
N ASP A 361 -27.38 -28.87 4.35
CA ASP A 361 -26.22 -29.73 4.60
C ASP A 361 -25.26 -29.06 5.60
N THR A 362 -25.27 -29.59 6.81
CA THR A 362 -24.54 -29.05 7.97
C THR A 362 -23.01 -29.11 7.81
N GLU A 363 -22.50 -29.86 6.83
CA GLU A 363 -21.07 -30.10 6.61
C GLU A 363 -20.42 -29.10 5.62
N THR A 364 -21.18 -28.58 4.66
CA THR A 364 -20.73 -27.59 3.66
C THR A 364 -21.23 -26.16 3.93
N GLN A 365 -22.17 -25.98 4.87
CA GLN A 365 -22.90 -24.72 5.07
C GLN A 365 -23.48 -24.16 3.75
N ALA A 366 -23.89 -25.05 2.84
CA ALA A 366 -24.44 -24.71 1.54
C ALA A 366 -25.70 -25.56 1.28
N ILE A 367 -26.59 -25.07 0.42
CA ILE A 367 -27.82 -25.78 0.07
C ILE A 367 -27.60 -26.53 -1.25
N ALA A 368 -27.78 -27.85 -1.25
CA ALA A 368 -27.59 -28.68 -2.44
C ALA A 368 -28.81 -28.62 -3.39
N LEU A 369 -28.56 -28.43 -4.70
CA LEU A 369 -29.57 -28.52 -5.76
C LEU A 369 -29.19 -29.63 -6.77
N PRO A 370 -30.17 -30.27 -7.46
CA PRO A 370 -29.88 -31.33 -8.42
C PRO A 370 -29.29 -30.75 -9.71
N SER A 371 -28.28 -31.45 -10.23
CA SER A 371 -27.56 -31.11 -11.46
C SER A 371 -28.45 -31.18 -12.71
N SER A 372 -28.59 -30.06 -13.43
CA SER A 372 -29.09 -30.02 -14.80
C SER A 372 -28.08 -29.35 -15.73
N ASP A 373 -27.72 -30.07 -16.80
CA ASP A 373 -26.72 -29.74 -17.82
C ASP A 373 -27.09 -28.56 -18.74
N SER A 374 -27.20 -27.37 -18.18
CA SER A 374 -27.13 -26.12 -18.94
C SER A 374 -26.11 -25.22 -18.28
N GLU A 375 -25.41 -24.37 -19.05
CA GLU A 375 -24.51 -23.31 -18.54
C GLU A 375 -25.30 -22.25 -17.73
N GLN A 376 -25.97 -22.68 -16.67
CA GLN A 376 -26.62 -21.83 -15.69
C GLN A 376 -25.60 -21.55 -14.60
N PHE A 377 -25.29 -20.26 -14.46
CA PHE A 377 -24.45 -19.70 -13.41
C PHE A 377 -24.88 -20.23 -12.04
N ASP A 378 -23.99 -20.97 -11.38
CA ASP A 378 -24.22 -21.45 -10.02
C ASP A 378 -24.02 -20.28 -9.05
N THR A 379 -25.14 -19.70 -8.60
CA THR A 379 -25.16 -18.60 -7.64
C THR A 379 -24.51 -18.97 -6.30
N ASN A 380 -24.38 -20.26 -5.98
CA ASN A 380 -23.72 -20.73 -4.77
C ASN A 380 -22.19 -20.64 -4.88
N GLU A 381 -21.60 -20.75 -6.07
CA GLU A 381 -20.15 -20.64 -6.26
C GLU A 381 -19.68 -19.19 -6.02
N LEU A 382 -20.45 -18.20 -6.48
CA LEU A 382 -20.19 -16.75 -6.38
C LEU A 382 -19.99 -16.21 -4.96
N LEU A 383 -20.58 -16.85 -3.96
CA LEU A 383 -20.54 -16.41 -2.56
C LEU A 383 -19.45 -17.12 -1.74
N THR A 384 -18.67 -18.02 -2.35
CA THR A 384 -17.53 -18.64 -1.69
C THR A 384 -16.25 -17.85 -1.95
N PRO A 385 -15.26 -17.86 -1.02
CA PRO A 385 -13.94 -17.26 -1.25
C PRO A 385 -13.16 -17.85 -2.45
N TYR A 386 -13.65 -18.97 -3.00
CA TYR A 386 -13.08 -19.70 -4.13
C TYR A 386 -13.95 -19.64 -5.39
N GLY A 387 -15.05 -18.89 -5.33
CA GLY A 387 -15.97 -18.68 -6.44
C GLY A 387 -15.28 -18.06 -7.63
N ARG A 388 -15.63 -18.50 -8.84
CA ARG A 388 -15.21 -17.81 -10.05
C ARG A 388 -15.99 -16.51 -10.16
N THR A 389 -15.30 -15.38 -10.01
CA THR A 389 -15.84 -14.08 -10.42
C THR A 389 -16.15 -14.14 -11.93
N PRO A 390 -17.38 -13.83 -12.36
CA PRO A 390 -17.72 -13.81 -13.78
C PRO A 390 -16.77 -12.89 -14.54
N ALA A 391 -16.33 -13.28 -15.74
CA ALA A 391 -15.49 -12.41 -16.55
C ALA A 391 -16.18 -11.07 -16.87
N SER A 392 -17.52 -11.05 -16.93
CA SER A 392 -18.33 -9.84 -17.09
C SER A 392 -18.28 -8.88 -15.89
N TRP A 393 -17.76 -9.32 -14.75
CA TRP A 393 -17.56 -8.49 -13.56
C TRP A 393 -16.13 -7.97 -13.44
N ALA A 394 -15.20 -8.44 -14.29
CA ALA A 394 -13.90 -7.79 -14.42
C ALA A 394 -14.13 -6.43 -15.11
N GLN A 395 -13.88 -5.35 -14.37
CA GLN A 395 -14.05 -3.99 -14.85
C GLN A 395 -12.67 -3.34 -14.91
N SER A 396 -12.32 -2.84 -16.10
CA SER A 396 -11.16 -1.99 -16.33
C SER A 396 -11.45 -1.14 -17.57
N SER A 397 -11.40 0.18 -17.42
CA SER A 397 -11.51 1.16 -18.51
C SER A 397 -10.17 1.41 -19.18
N VAL A 398 -9.05 0.91 -18.62
CA VAL A 398 -7.69 1.24 -19.07
C VAL A 398 -6.97 0.04 -19.66
N SER A 399 -6.85 -1.06 -18.91
CA SER A 399 -6.05 -2.22 -19.33
C SER A 399 -6.84 -3.51 -19.33
N THR A 400 -6.60 -4.33 -20.37
CA THR A 400 -7.15 -5.68 -20.46
C THR A 400 -5.99 -6.68 -20.40
N PHE A 401 -6.19 -7.78 -19.67
CA PHE A 401 -5.17 -8.81 -19.54
C PHE A 401 -4.73 -9.34 -20.91
N HIS A 402 -3.41 -9.49 -21.12
CA HIS A 402 -2.76 -9.83 -22.40
C HIS A 402 -2.96 -8.83 -23.56
N VAL A 403 -3.57 -7.68 -23.32
CA VAL A 403 -3.70 -6.63 -24.33
C VAL A 403 -2.72 -5.51 -24.01
N ARG A 404 -1.86 -5.18 -24.97
CA ARG A 404 -0.98 -4.02 -24.83
C ARG A 404 -1.83 -2.76 -24.79
N TYR A 405 -1.63 -1.93 -23.77
CA TYR A 405 -2.32 -0.65 -23.67
C TYR A 405 -2.13 0.17 -24.96
N THR A 406 -3.25 0.68 -25.47
CA THR A 406 -3.31 1.61 -26.60
C THR A 406 -4.12 2.81 -26.13
N PRO A 407 -3.63 4.06 -26.31
CA PRO A 407 -4.40 5.25 -25.96
C PRO A 407 -5.76 5.26 -26.65
N PRO A 408 -6.81 5.76 -25.98
CA PRO A 408 -8.17 5.84 -26.55
C PRO A 408 -8.24 6.76 -27.78
N VAL A 409 -7.42 7.80 -27.79
CA VAL A 409 -7.29 8.77 -28.90
C VAL A 409 -5.81 8.96 -29.23
N SER A 410 -5.49 9.15 -30.52
CA SER A 410 -4.14 9.55 -30.93
C SER A 410 -3.87 11.00 -30.54
N ASP A 411 -2.59 11.38 -30.41
CA ASP A 411 -2.17 12.78 -30.26
C ASP A 411 -2.63 13.51 -28.98
N LEU A 412 -2.97 12.76 -27.92
CA LEU A 412 -3.19 13.33 -26.59
C LEU A 412 -1.94 14.05 -26.05
N GLY A 413 -2.15 15.21 -25.41
CA GLY A 413 -1.11 15.87 -24.63
C GLY A 413 -0.61 14.99 -23.47
N THR A 414 0.53 15.33 -22.89
CA THR A 414 1.14 14.50 -21.84
C THR A 414 0.20 14.27 -20.65
N LEU A 415 -0.44 15.32 -20.14
CA LEU A 415 -1.34 15.21 -19.00
C LEU A 415 -2.65 14.48 -19.35
N GLU A 416 -3.18 14.71 -20.55
CA GLU A 416 -4.37 14.00 -21.06
C GLU A 416 -4.10 12.50 -21.24
N SER A 417 -2.91 12.15 -21.74
CA SER A 417 -2.46 10.76 -21.89
C SER A 417 -2.31 10.05 -20.54
N ILE A 418 -1.90 10.78 -19.49
CA ILE A 418 -1.84 10.24 -18.13
C ILE A 418 -3.24 10.11 -17.53
N GLU A 419 -4.12 11.08 -17.77
CA GLU A 419 -5.53 11.01 -17.37
C GLU A 419 -6.25 9.83 -18.05
N ALA A 420 -5.88 9.50 -19.29
CA ALA A 420 -6.37 8.30 -19.98
C ALA A 420 -5.92 6.99 -19.32
N LEU A 421 -4.89 7.01 -18.47
CA LEU A 421 -4.45 5.87 -17.67
C LEU A 421 -5.16 5.78 -16.31
N VAL A 422 -6.03 6.73 -15.97
CA VAL A 422 -6.80 6.72 -14.70
C VAL A 422 -8.04 5.85 -14.86
N GLU A 423 -8.23 4.93 -13.92
CA GLU A 423 -9.36 3.99 -13.90
C GLU A 423 -10.68 4.75 -13.72
N GLY A 424 -11.64 4.49 -14.61
CA GLY A 424 -12.95 5.14 -14.59
C GLY A 424 -12.95 6.62 -15.00
N SER A 425 -11.85 7.16 -15.54
CA SER A 425 -11.83 8.52 -16.11
C SER A 425 -12.59 8.57 -17.43
N GLU A 426 -13.32 9.66 -17.70
CA GLU A 426 -13.96 9.89 -19.02
C GLU A 426 -12.92 9.83 -20.15
N MET A 427 -11.69 10.28 -19.88
CA MET A 427 -10.59 10.26 -20.84
C MET A 427 -10.23 8.83 -21.28
N SER A 428 -10.25 7.87 -20.35
CA SER A 428 -9.93 6.47 -20.62
C SER A 428 -10.99 5.77 -21.50
N SER A 429 -12.22 6.29 -21.51
CA SER A 429 -13.38 5.66 -22.15
C SER A 429 -13.76 6.29 -23.49
N ILE A 430 -12.98 7.25 -24.00
CA ILE A 430 -13.26 7.89 -25.29
C ILE A 430 -13.15 6.84 -26.40
N GLN A 431 -14.19 6.74 -27.23
CA GLN A 431 -14.18 5.92 -28.43
C GLN A 431 -14.04 6.82 -29.66
N PRO A 432 -13.09 6.56 -30.57
CA PRO A 432 -12.98 7.31 -31.81
C PRO A 432 -14.16 7.00 -32.72
N ASP A 433 -14.86 8.04 -33.18
CA ASP A 433 -15.99 7.91 -34.12
C ASP A 433 -15.49 7.39 -35.47
N THR A 434 -15.58 6.07 -35.70
CA THR A 434 -15.16 5.43 -36.96
C THR A 434 -16.09 5.71 -38.16
N THR A 435 -17.21 6.40 -37.96
CA THR A 435 -18.31 6.47 -38.94
C THR A 435 -18.52 7.80 -39.67
N SER A 436 -17.69 8.85 -39.48
CA SER A 436 -17.87 10.09 -40.25
C SER A 436 -16.58 10.80 -40.62
N SER A 437 -16.52 11.35 -41.85
CA SER A 437 -15.42 12.18 -42.36
C SER A 437 -15.39 13.61 -41.77
N LEU A 438 -16.13 13.84 -40.68
CA LEU A 438 -16.20 15.06 -39.85
C LEU A 438 -15.59 14.82 -38.44
N SER A 439 -14.88 13.68 -38.25
CA SER A 439 -14.57 13.06 -36.96
C SER A 439 -13.50 13.76 -36.11
N THR A 440 -12.61 14.58 -36.67
CA THR A 440 -11.52 15.19 -35.89
C THR A 440 -12.03 16.24 -34.90
N THR A 441 -12.97 17.09 -35.31
CA THR A 441 -13.57 18.10 -34.41
C THR A 441 -14.38 17.43 -33.30
N SER A 442 -15.19 16.41 -33.63
CA SER A 442 -15.97 15.64 -32.64
C SER A 442 -15.07 14.96 -31.59
N THR A 443 -13.95 14.40 -32.03
CA THR A 443 -12.99 13.72 -31.13
C THR A 443 -12.27 14.72 -30.23
N GLN A 444 -11.82 15.85 -30.78
CA GLN A 444 -11.17 16.89 -29.98
C GLN A 444 -12.15 17.54 -28.97
N ASP A 445 -13.41 17.69 -29.34
CA ASP A 445 -14.46 18.16 -28.44
C ASP A 445 -14.73 17.13 -27.32
N ALA A 446 -14.65 15.83 -27.62
CA ALA A 446 -14.75 14.78 -26.62
C ALA A 446 -13.57 14.80 -25.63
N VAL A 447 -12.34 14.95 -26.13
CA VAL A 447 -11.14 15.10 -25.29
C VAL A 447 -11.26 16.33 -24.39
N SER A 448 -11.66 17.47 -24.97
CA SER A 448 -11.80 18.72 -24.23
C SER A 448 -12.87 18.63 -23.13
N ARG A 449 -14.01 17.97 -23.42
CA ARG A 449 -15.05 17.71 -22.41
C ARG A 449 -14.57 16.76 -21.32
N ALA A 450 -13.95 15.64 -21.69
CA ALA A 450 -13.43 14.66 -20.74
C ALA A 450 -12.39 15.29 -19.80
N TRP A 451 -11.50 16.13 -20.36
CA TRP A 451 -10.53 16.90 -19.59
C TRP A 451 -11.22 17.87 -18.62
N ALA A 452 -12.23 18.60 -19.07
CA ALA A 452 -12.97 19.56 -18.23
C ALA A 452 -13.78 18.89 -17.11
N ASN A 453 -14.28 17.67 -17.34
CA ASN A 453 -15.11 16.91 -16.40
C ASN A 453 -14.31 16.02 -15.44
N ARG A 454 -12.98 15.95 -15.58
CA ARG A 454 -12.14 15.08 -14.73
C ARG A 454 -12.32 15.45 -13.26
N GLU A 455 -12.21 14.44 -12.40
CA GLU A 455 -12.28 14.65 -10.94
C GLU A 455 -10.96 15.26 -10.45
N GLY A 456 -11.05 16.31 -9.62
CA GLY A 456 -9.91 16.83 -8.85
C GLY A 456 -9.46 15.85 -7.78
N ARG A 457 -8.29 16.09 -7.17
CA ARG A 457 -7.73 15.16 -6.16
C ARG A 457 -8.67 14.95 -4.98
N ASN A 458 -9.32 16.00 -4.49
CA ASN A 458 -10.24 15.90 -3.34
C ASN A 458 -11.47 15.07 -3.69
N ALA A 459 -12.01 15.21 -4.90
CA ALA A 459 -13.11 14.39 -5.38
C ALA A 459 -12.70 12.91 -5.54
N ARG A 460 -11.51 12.65 -6.11
CA ARG A 460 -10.93 11.30 -6.25
C ARG A 460 -10.81 10.56 -4.92
N TYR A 461 -10.37 11.28 -3.90
CA TYR A 461 -10.20 10.76 -2.54
C TYR A 461 -11.44 10.90 -1.65
N GLU A 462 -12.56 11.39 -2.19
CA GLU A 462 -13.83 11.54 -1.47
C GLU A 462 -13.71 12.43 -0.22
N GLY A 463 -12.84 13.45 -0.29
CA GLY A 463 -12.53 14.34 0.82
C GLY A 463 -11.79 13.65 1.98
N LYS A 464 -11.26 12.45 1.78
CA LYS A 464 -10.47 11.71 2.78
C LYS A 464 -8.98 11.89 2.53
N ARG A 465 -8.20 11.84 3.61
CA ARG A 465 -6.74 11.97 3.55
C ARG A 465 -6.06 10.74 2.97
N VAL A 466 -6.55 9.55 3.31
CA VAL A 466 -6.00 8.27 2.86
C VAL A 466 -7.14 7.34 2.46
N GLY A 467 -6.82 6.28 1.72
CA GLY A 467 -7.73 5.21 1.31
C GLY A 467 -7.59 4.79 -0.14
N GLY A 468 -6.63 5.40 -0.86
CA GLY A 468 -6.33 5.08 -2.24
C GLY A 468 -5.18 4.09 -2.40
N THR A 469 -4.54 4.22 -3.56
CA THR A 469 -3.42 3.39 -4.02
C THR A 469 -2.23 3.44 -3.06
N ILE A 470 -1.71 2.28 -2.68
CA ILE A 470 -0.52 2.15 -1.84
C ILE A 470 0.71 1.92 -2.70
N VAL A 471 0.61 1.00 -3.67
CA VAL A 471 1.74 0.61 -4.52
C VAL A 471 1.30 0.46 -5.97
N VAL A 472 2.05 1.08 -6.87
CA VAL A 472 2.09 0.72 -8.29
C VAL A 472 3.41 0.01 -8.59
N HIS A 473 3.37 -1.25 -9.00
CA HIS A 473 4.55 -2.07 -9.27
C HIS A 473 4.81 -2.26 -10.78
N PHE A 474 5.84 -3.04 -11.09
CA PHE A 474 6.24 -3.45 -12.43
C PHE A 474 6.56 -2.25 -13.33
N ILE A 475 7.13 -1.18 -12.76
CA ILE A 475 7.47 0.04 -13.47
C ILE A 475 8.81 -0.10 -14.20
N LYS A 476 8.78 -0.82 -15.33
CA LYS A 476 9.99 -1.20 -16.07
C LYS A 476 10.72 -0.05 -16.77
N GLN A 477 10.10 1.13 -16.87
CA GLN A 477 10.67 2.30 -17.53
C GLN A 477 10.67 3.52 -16.60
N ASN A 478 11.68 4.38 -16.70
CA ASN A 478 11.73 5.63 -15.95
C ASN A 478 10.57 6.56 -16.34
N THR A 479 10.15 6.53 -17.61
CA THR A 479 8.99 7.29 -18.11
C THR A 479 7.70 6.87 -17.41
N TRP A 480 7.43 5.57 -17.27
CA TRP A 480 6.26 5.06 -16.52
C TRP A 480 6.29 5.46 -15.05
N PHE A 481 7.49 5.60 -14.48
CA PHE A 481 7.64 6.04 -13.10
C PHE A 481 7.27 7.51 -12.93
N LEU A 482 7.66 8.36 -13.89
CA LEU A 482 7.24 9.76 -13.94
C LEU A 482 5.74 9.88 -14.27
N GLU A 483 5.19 9.04 -15.15
CA GLU A 483 3.74 8.96 -15.39
C GLU A 483 2.98 8.66 -14.09
N THR A 484 3.49 7.70 -13.31
CA THR A 484 2.92 7.35 -11.99
C THR A 484 3.03 8.50 -11.00
N ALA A 485 4.17 9.20 -10.97
CA ALA A 485 4.36 10.39 -10.14
C ALA A 485 3.36 11.49 -10.51
N LEU A 486 3.20 11.79 -11.79
CA LEU A 486 2.26 12.78 -12.28
C LEU A 486 0.80 12.38 -11.97
N ALA A 487 0.46 11.09 -12.05
CA ALA A 487 -0.89 10.61 -11.75
C ALA A 487 -1.22 10.65 -10.25
N LEU A 488 -0.26 10.30 -9.37
CA LEU A 488 -0.53 10.10 -7.94
C LEU A 488 -0.05 11.24 -7.03
N LEU A 489 0.94 12.02 -7.45
CA LEU A 489 1.52 13.13 -6.67
C LEU A 489 1.14 14.49 -7.22
N GLU A 490 1.00 14.64 -8.54
CA GLU A 490 0.60 15.91 -9.14
C GLU A 490 -0.91 16.01 -9.35
N GLY A 491 -1.35 17.18 -9.85
CA GLY A 491 -2.76 17.49 -10.13
C GLY A 491 -3.34 18.51 -9.16
N GLU A 492 -4.42 19.15 -9.58
CA GLU A 492 -5.13 20.16 -8.80
C GLU A 492 -6.04 19.48 -7.77
N ASP A 493 -6.16 20.06 -6.57
CA ASP A 493 -7.08 19.52 -5.55
C ASP A 493 -8.53 19.69 -5.97
N TYR A 494 -8.82 20.79 -6.65
CA TYR A 494 -10.07 21.09 -7.34
C TYR A 494 -9.77 21.46 -8.79
N THR A 495 -10.53 20.90 -9.73
CA THR A 495 -10.53 21.36 -11.11
C THR A 495 -11.20 22.72 -11.26
N GLN A 496 -10.93 23.42 -12.36
CA GLN A 496 -11.61 24.69 -12.68
C GLN A 496 -13.15 24.58 -12.62
N ALA A 497 -13.70 23.45 -13.06
CA ALA A 497 -15.14 23.21 -13.03
C ALA A 497 -15.67 22.95 -11.62
N GLU A 498 -14.87 22.38 -10.72
CA GLU A 498 -15.20 22.18 -9.31
C GLU A 498 -15.09 23.49 -8.53
N SER A 499 -14.03 24.28 -8.74
CA SER A 499 -13.86 25.59 -8.11
C SER A 499 -14.99 26.55 -8.47
N GLN A 500 -15.37 26.65 -9.74
CA GLN A 500 -16.51 27.49 -10.16
C GLN A 500 -17.83 27.07 -9.50
N LYS A 501 -18.03 25.77 -9.25
CA LYS A 501 -19.24 25.30 -8.55
C LYS A 501 -19.20 25.67 -7.06
N GLN A 502 -18.03 25.64 -6.43
CA GLN A 502 -17.86 26.09 -5.05
C GLN A 502 -18.14 27.60 -4.94
N ASP A 503 -17.57 28.41 -5.82
CA ASP A 503 -17.81 29.86 -5.86
C ASP A 503 -19.31 30.18 -6.00
N ILE A 504 -20.02 29.48 -6.89
CA ILE A 504 -21.47 29.67 -7.08
C ILE A 504 -22.26 29.27 -5.83
N LEU A 505 -21.87 28.17 -5.16
CA LEU A 505 -22.54 27.72 -3.94
C LEU A 505 -22.30 28.69 -2.77
N GLU A 506 -21.07 29.19 -2.63
CA GLU A 506 -20.72 30.22 -1.64
C GLU A 506 -21.45 31.54 -1.91
N ASP A 507 -21.58 31.95 -3.17
CA ASP A 507 -22.36 33.13 -3.55
C ASP A 507 -23.87 32.94 -3.26
N CYS A 508 -24.42 31.75 -3.51
CA CYS A 508 -25.82 31.43 -3.21
C CYS A 508 -26.12 31.37 -1.69
N ASP A 509 -25.20 30.83 -0.89
CA ASP A 509 -25.30 30.85 0.58
C ASP A 509 -25.06 32.26 1.14
N SER A 510 -24.30 33.10 0.44
CA SER A 510 -24.13 34.51 0.76
C SER A 510 -25.41 35.33 0.48
N ASP A 511 -26.20 34.96 -0.53
CA ASP A 511 -27.48 35.61 -0.84
C ASP A 511 -28.60 35.23 0.16
N GLU A 512 -28.54 34.06 0.82
CA GLU A 512 -29.43 33.74 1.94
C GLU A 512 -29.01 34.44 3.25
N THR A 513 -27.74 34.81 3.40
CA THR A 513 -27.22 35.51 4.58
C THR A 513 -27.16 37.04 4.44
N GLN A 514 -27.31 37.59 3.22
CA GLN A 514 -27.32 39.03 2.96
C GLN A 514 -28.62 39.77 3.35
N ASN A 515 -29.59 39.11 3.99
CA ASN A 515 -30.73 39.80 4.62
C ASN A 515 -30.53 40.16 6.10
N ILE A 516 -29.37 39.90 6.69
CA ILE A 516 -29.07 40.34 8.07
C ILE A 516 -27.61 40.79 8.16
N PHE A 517 -27.42 42.09 8.40
CA PHE A 517 -26.17 42.85 8.63
C PHE A 517 -25.57 43.58 7.42
N ASP A 518 -26.17 44.74 7.16
CA ASP A 518 -25.51 45.87 6.53
C ASP A 518 -24.51 46.52 7.51
N GLY A 519 -23.29 46.80 7.05
CA GLY A 519 -22.37 47.77 7.66
C GLY A 519 -21.10 47.25 8.33
N GLN A 520 -20.01 47.08 7.56
CA GLN A 520 -18.78 47.90 7.66
C GLN A 520 -17.62 47.32 6.83
N ARG A 521 -17.13 48.11 5.87
CA ARG A 521 -15.91 47.88 5.10
C ARG A 521 -14.65 48.07 5.96
N THR A 522 -13.67 47.18 5.82
CA THR A 522 -12.25 47.51 6.01
C THR A 522 -11.33 46.64 5.16
N ILE A 523 -10.16 47.21 4.86
CA ILE A 523 -9.26 46.98 3.72
C ILE A 523 -8.09 46.04 4.09
N GLY A 524 -7.78 45.07 3.20
CA GLY A 524 -6.44 44.78 2.64
C GLY A 524 -5.40 43.94 3.41
N SER A 525 -4.93 42.85 2.78
CA SER A 525 -3.58 42.26 2.87
C SER A 525 -3.48 41.02 1.94
N LEU A 526 -3.20 41.18 0.64
CA LEU A 526 -1.92 40.89 -0.03
C LEU A 526 -1.33 39.49 0.22
N ASP A 527 -1.60 38.60 -0.74
CA ASP A 527 -0.96 37.30 -0.97
C ASP A 527 0.49 37.45 -1.47
N LEU A 528 1.35 36.54 -1.02
CA LEU A 528 2.68 36.28 -1.59
C LEU A 528 2.70 34.84 -2.13
N PRO A 529 3.02 34.60 -3.42
CA PRO A 529 3.14 33.25 -3.95
C PRO A 529 4.52 32.65 -3.67
N PHE A 530 4.52 31.40 -3.21
CA PHE A 530 5.69 30.53 -3.11
C PHE A 530 6.19 30.16 -4.53
N ALA A 531 7.49 30.38 -4.76
CA ALA A 531 8.16 30.09 -6.02
C ALA A 531 8.45 28.58 -6.18
N THR A 532 8.02 28.02 -7.31
CA THR A 532 8.34 26.66 -7.76
C THR A 532 9.69 26.62 -8.49
N TYR A 533 10.33 25.46 -8.46
CA TYR A 533 11.73 25.14 -8.84
C TYR A 533 12.06 25.27 -10.35
N ALA A 534 11.31 26.06 -11.13
CA ALA A 534 11.48 26.21 -12.57
C ALA A 534 12.33 27.43 -13.02
N GLU A 535 12.77 28.31 -12.10
CA GLU A 535 13.47 29.55 -12.47
C GLU A 535 15.00 29.57 -12.25
N THR A 536 15.62 28.52 -11.71
CA THR A 536 17.06 28.55 -11.39
C THR A 536 17.99 28.10 -12.53
N VAL A 537 17.53 28.06 -13.79
CA VAL A 537 18.38 27.71 -14.96
C VAL A 537 18.26 28.74 -16.08
N ARG A 538 18.38 30.04 -15.78
CA ARG A 538 18.54 31.08 -16.82
C ARG A 538 19.35 32.33 -16.43
N TYR A 539 20.35 32.26 -15.55
CA TYR A 539 21.35 33.35 -15.48
C TYR A 539 22.75 32.81 -15.17
N GLY A 540 23.59 32.74 -16.20
CA GLY A 540 24.96 32.26 -16.12
C GLY A 540 25.72 32.36 -17.45
N ARG A 541 25.58 33.49 -18.15
CA ARG A 541 26.54 33.91 -19.19
C ARG A 541 26.91 35.36 -18.91
N ARG A 542 28.00 35.56 -18.19
CA ARG A 542 29.05 36.55 -18.46
C ARG A 542 30.27 36.24 -17.61
#